data_AF-A0ABD5DZE8-F1
#
_entry.id   AF-A0ABD5DZE8-F1
#
_cell.length_a   1.000
_cell.length_b   1.000
_cell.length_c   1.000
_cell.angle_alpha   90.00
_cell.angle_beta   90.00
_cell.angle_gamma   90.00
#
_symmetry.space_group_name_H-M   'P 1'
#
loop_
_entity.id
_entity.type
_entity.pdbx_description
1 polymer ?
#
loop_
_entity_poly.entity_id
_entity_poly.type
_entity_poly.pdbx_seq_one_letter_code
_entity_poly.pdbx_strand_id
1 'polypeptide(L)' 'IAPGESIVINCGSTAFLLGRELCGKPVQIITNYLPLANYLIDQEHDSVIIMGGQYNRSHAITLSPHGSENSLYAGHW' A
#
# COMPACT_ATOMS: atom_id res chain seq x y z
N ILE A 1 -8.99 4.09 -14.65
CA ILE A 1 -7.88 3.20 -14.26
C ILE A 1 -7.49 2.41 -15.49
N ALA A 2 -6.29 2.65 -16.01
CA ALA A 2 -5.78 1.95 -17.18
C ALA A 2 -5.12 0.63 -16.75
N PRO A 3 -5.18 -0.43 -17.58
CA PRO A 3 -4.40 -1.63 -17.33
C PRO A 3 -2.90 -1.31 -17.20
N GLY A 4 -2.24 -1.85 -16.17
CA GLY A 4 -0.84 -1.62 -15.85
C GLY A 4 -0.56 -0.35 -15.04
N GLU A 5 -1.58 0.44 -14.70
CA GLU A 5 -1.43 1.63 -13.85
C GLU A 5 -0.99 1.25 -12.43
N SER A 6 -0.09 2.03 -11.84
CA SER A 6 0.42 1.82 -10.49
C SER A 6 -0.28 2.74 -9.49
N ILE A 7 -0.79 2.18 -8.41
CA ILE A 7 -1.58 2.88 -7.40
C ILE A 7 -0.93 2.70 -6.04
N VAL A 8 -0.59 3.82 -5.38
CA VAL A 8 -0.05 3.82 -4.02
C VAL A 8 -1.20 3.88 -3.02
N ILE A 9 -1.30 2.87 -2.14
CA ILE A 9 -2.32 2.79 -1.10
C ILE A 9 -1.64 2.64 0.27
N ASN A 10 -1.86 3.63 1.13
CA ASN A 10 -1.32 3.66 2.49
C ASN A 10 -2.20 2.88 3.49
N CYS A 11 -1.96 3.07 4.78
CA CYS A 11 -2.80 2.56 5.86
C CYS A 11 -4.10 3.33 6.07
N GLY A 12 -5.09 2.63 6.62
CA GLY A 12 -6.38 3.20 7.05
C GLY A 12 -7.55 2.34 6.56
N SER A 13 -8.66 2.33 7.29
CA SER A 13 -9.84 1.53 6.92
C SER A 13 -10.41 1.91 5.55
N THR A 14 -10.45 3.21 5.22
CA THR A 14 -10.88 3.70 3.90
C THR A 14 -9.91 3.26 2.80
N ALA A 15 -8.61 3.37 3.04
CA ALA A 15 -7.57 2.93 2.09
C ALA A 15 -7.63 1.41 1.87
N PHE A 16 -7.91 0.64 2.92
CA PHE A 16 -8.12 -0.79 2.84
C PHE A 16 -9.33 -1.14 1.95
N LEU A 17 -10.47 -0.46 2.13
CA LEU A 17 -11.65 -0.67 1.29
C LEU A 17 -11.38 -0.33 -0.18
N LEU A 18 -10.63 0.73 -0.45
CA LEU A 18 -10.18 1.05 -1.82
C LEU A 18 -9.31 -0.09 -2.38
N GLY A 19 -8.34 -0.59 -1.63
CA GLY A 19 -7.50 -1.71 -2.05
C GLY A 19 -8.30 -2.99 -2.33
N ARG A 20 -9.37 -3.25 -1.55
CA ARG A 20 -10.29 -4.36 -1.81
C ARG A 20 -11.07 -4.19 -3.10
N GLU A 21 -11.53 -2.97 -3.40
CA GLU A 21 -12.26 -2.66 -4.63
C GLU A 21 -11.36 -2.80 -5.87
N LEU A 22 -10.08 -2.47 -5.73
CA LEU A 22 -9.07 -2.58 -6.79
C LEU A 22 -8.52 -4.01 -6.97
N CYS A 23 -8.76 -4.90 -6.02
CA CYS A 23 -8.33 -6.29 -6.09
C CYS A 23 -8.91 -6.99 -7.32
N GLY A 24 -8.08 -7.80 -8.00
CA GLY A 24 -8.41 -8.47 -9.26
C GLY A 24 -8.47 -7.57 -10.50
N LYS A 25 -8.33 -6.24 -10.37
CA LYS A 25 -8.17 -5.34 -11.53
C LYS A 25 -6.75 -5.43 -12.07
N PRO A 26 -6.52 -5.17 -13.37
CA PRO A 26 -5.19 -5.24 -13.98
C PRO A 26 -4.34 -4.01 -13.62
N VAL A 27 -4.07 -3.78 -12.33
CA VAL A 27 -3.31 -2.65 -11.79
C VAL A 27 -2.23 -3.16 -10.87
N GLN A 28 -1.19 -2.35 -10.65
CA GLN A 28 -0.19 -2.61 -9.63
C GLN A 28 -0.55 -1.85 -8.35
N ILE A 29 -0.67 -2.56 -7.23
CA ILE A 29 -0.90 -1.94 -5.93
C ILE A 29 0.41 -1.87 -5.15
N ILE A 30 0.80 -0.66 -4.75
CA ILE A 30 1.99 -0.38 -3.95
C ILE A 30 1.51 0.00 -2.53
N THR A 31 1.90 -0.76 -1.51
CA THR A 31 1.45 -0.50 -0.13
C THR A 31 2.54 -0.76 0.90
N ASN A 32 2.55 0.04 1.96
CA ASN A 32 3.30 -0.21 3.20
C ASN A 32 2.41 -0.81 4.30
N TYR A 33 1.11 -1.01 4.02
CA TYR A 33 0.14 -1.44 5.02
C TYR A 33 -0.01 -2.95 5.00
N LEU A 34 0.54 -3.62 6.00
CA LEU A 34 0.64 -5.08 6.06
C LEU A 34 -0.73 -5.80 5.96
N PRO A 35 -1.82 -5.32 6.59
CA PRO A 35 -3.14 -5.91 6.41
C PRO A 35 -3.65 -5.89 4.97
N LEU A 36 -3.39 -4.80 4.23
CA LEU A 36 -3.77 -4.73 2.82
C LEU A 36 -2.89 -5.65 1.96
N ALA A 37 -1.58 -5.65 2.21
CA ALA A 37 -0.66 -6.55 1.51
C ALA A 37 -1.09 -8.02 1.66
N ASN A 38 -1.35 -8.46 2.90
CA ASN A 38 -1.80 -9.82 3.19
C ASN A 38 -3.11 -10.14 2.46
N TYR A 39 -4.10 -9.24 2.52
CA TYR A 39 -5.36 -9.43 1.80
C TYR A 39 -5.15 -9.62 0.30
N LEU A 40 -4.31 -8.78 -0.33
CA LEU A 40 -4.08 -8.86 -1.77
C LEU A 40 -3.34 -10.15 -2.19
N ILE A 41 -2.41 -10.62 -1.36
CA ILE A 41 -1.72 -11.90 -1.55
C ILE A 41 -2.71 -13.06 -1.43
N ASP A 42 -3.55 -13.06 -0.38
CA ASP A 42 -4.54 -14.10 -0.13
C ASP A 42 -5.64 -14.14 -1.21
N GLN A 43 -5.84 -13.04 -1.95
CA GLN A 43 -6.77 -12.96 -3.07
C GLN A 43 -6.09 -13.12 -4.44
N GLU A 44 -4.82 -13.54 -4.46
CA GLU A 44 -4.06 -13.80 -5.68
C GLU A 44 -4.03 -12.61 -6.64
N HIS A 45 -3.94 -11.38 -6.11
CA HIS A 45 -3.84 -10.19 -6.97
C HIS A 45 -2.52 -10.16 -7.73
N ASP A 46 -2.59 -10.06 -9.07
CA ASP A 46 -1.46 -10.25 -9.98
C ASP A 46 -0.22 -9.40 -9.70
N SER A 47 -0.38 -8.15 -9.23
CA SER A 47 0.74 -7.20 -9.12
C SER A 47 0.68 -6.40 -7.81
N VAL A 48 1.49 -6.82 -6.83
CA VAL A 48 1.62 -6.16 -5.52
C VAL A 48 3.07 -5.81 -5.25
N ILE A 49 3.34 -4.55 -4.90
CA ILE A 49 4.62 -4.10 -4.33
C ILE A 49 4.39 -3.78 -2.85
N ILE A 50 5.13 -4.48 -1.99
CA ILE A 50 5.12 -4.22 -0.55
C ILE A 50 6.33 -3.37 -0.23
N MET A 51 6.10 -2.14 0.23
CA MET A 51 7.18 -1.27 0.69
C MET A 51 7.82 -1.90 1.93
N GLY A 52 9.13 -2.12 1.91
CA GLY A 52 9.87 -2.72 3.03
C GLY A 52 10.26 -1.71 4.10
N GLY A 53 10.78 -2.20 5.23
CA GLY A 53 11.31 -1.36 6.30
C GLY A 53 11.12 -1.95 7.70
N GLN A 54 11.25 -1.11 8.73
CA GLN A 54 10.93 -1.48 10.10
C GLN A 54 9.40 -1.56 10.27
N TYR A 55 8.91 -2.68 10.78
CA TYR A 55 7.49 -2.87 11.06
C TYR A 55 7.07 -2.10 12.31
N ASN A 56 6.09 -1.21 12.17
CA ASN A 56 5.41 -0.53 13.26
C ASN A 56 4.13 -1.31 13.62
N ARG A 57 4.15 -1.98 14.77
CA ARG A 57 3.01 -2.78 15.24
C ARG A 57 1.74 -1.97 15.51
N SER A 58 1.87 -0.74 16.01
CA SER A 58 0.72 0.09 16.39
C SER A 58 -0.14 0.50 15.19
N HIS A 59 0.48 0.69 14.02
CA HIS A 59 -0.19 1.08 12.78
C HIS A 59 -0.23 -0.04 11.73
N ALA A 60 0.41 -1.17 11.99
CA ALA A 60 0.58 -2.29 11.06
C ALA A 60 1.17 -1.87 9.71
N ILE A 61 2.13 -0.95 9.72
CA ILE A 61 2.83 -0.45 8.53
C ILE A 61 4.32 -0.76 8.58
N THR A 62 4.95 -0.78 7.42
CA THR A 62 6.40 -0.70 7.27
C THR A 62 6.85 0.76 7.08
N LEU A 63 7.91 1.13 7.79
CA LEU A 63 8.54 2.45 7.72
C LEU A 63 10.01 2.30 7.34
N SER A 64 10.53 3.21 6.52
CA SER A 64 11.95 3.21 6.16
C SER A 64 12.84 3.25 7.44
N PRO A 65 13.87 2.39 7.55
CA PRO A 65 14.70 2.27 8.75
C PRO A 65 15.63 3.48 8.98
N HIS A 66 15.85 4.31 7.94
CA HIS A 66 16.51 5.61 8.06
C HIS A 66 15.44 6.65 8.36
N GLY A 67 15.50 7.20 9.57
CA GLY A 67 14.41 7.98 10.16
C GLY A 67 13.94 9.17 9.32
N SER A 68 12.65 9.42 9.46
CA SER A 68 12.08 10.77 9.48
C SER A 68 12.24 11.62 8.23
N GLU A 69 11.70 11.17 7.10
CA GLU A 69 11.15 12.12 6.12
C GLU A 69 9.66 11.83 5.97
N ASN A 70 8.88 12.43 6.89
CA ASN A 70 7.43 12.61 6.79
C ASN A 70 7.03 13.49 5.58
N SER A 71 7.89 13.61 4.57
CA SER A 71 7.85 14.59 3.48
C SER A 71 7.17 14.05 2.22
N LEU A 72 6.76 12.78 2.17
CA LEU A 72 6.08 12.23 0.99
C LEU A 72 4.55 12.45 0.99
N TYR A 73 3.98 12.98 2.09
CA TYR A 73 2.53 13.26 2.21
C TYR A 73 2.15 14.74 2.15
N ALA A 74 3.10 15.66 2.01
CA ALA A 74 2.78 17.05 1.73
C ALA A 74 2.84 17.26 0.21
N GLY A 75 1.68 17.19 -0.45
CA GLY A 75 1.55 17.66 -1.81
C GLY A 75 2.07 19.09 -1.91
N HIS A 76 3.18 19.26 -2.62
CA HIS A 76 3.56 20.56 -3.15
C HIS A 76 2.65 20.82 -4.37
N TRP A 77 1.79 21.82 -4.22
CA TRP A 77 1.18 22.55 -5.34
C TRP A 77 2.23 23.44 -6.00
#